data_AF-A0A1B6KKE3-F1
#
_entry.id   AF-A0A1B6KKE3-F1
#
_cell.length_a   1.000
_cell.length_b   1.000
_cell.length_c   1.000
_cell.angle_alpha   90.00
_cell.angle_beta   90.00
_cell.angle_gamma   90.00
#
_symmetry.space_group_name_H-M   'P 1'
#
loop_
_entity.id
_entity.type
_entity.pdbx_description
1 polymer ?
#
loop_
_entity_poly.entity_id
_entity_poly.type
_entity_poly.pdbx_seq_one_letter_code
_entity_poly.pdbx_strand_id
1 'polypeptide(L)'
;AVEGLTIVSSHNAIIGNKPSISGLRNDRFITSLPTPHSSFVHQTYDAVWAIALALRNSHLNLSRYDYSQRLMALRLSHTLGNLSFFGISGPVSFSGADRVGVSAFH
;
A
#
# COMPACT_ATOMS: atom_id res chain seq x y z
N ALA A 1 -19.26 31.72 -3.88
CA ALA A 1 -18.42 31.08 -2.85
C ALA A 1 -19.36 30.58 -1.75
N VAL A 2 -19.23 29.33 -1.30
CA VAL A 2 -19.97 28.85 -0.12
C VAL A 2 -19.03 28.99 1.07
N GLU A 3 -19.28 29.98 1.92
CA GLU A 3 -18.55 30.14 3.17
C GLU A 3 -18.86 28.97 4.11
N GLY A 4 -17.83 28.38 4.72
CA GLY A 4 -17.99 27.36 5.77
C GLY A 4 -17.97 25.89 5.32
N LEU A 5 -17.62 25.56 4.07
CA LEU A 5 -17.44 24.17 3.64
C LEU A 5 -16.02 23.67 3.98
N THR A 6 -15.90 22.60 4.75
CA THR A 6 -14.66 21.84 4.95
C THR A 6 -14.80 20.47 4.29
N ILE A 7 -13.88 20.12 3.39
CA ILE A 7 -13.90 18.82 2.72
C ILE A 7 -12.81 17.93 3.33
N VAL A 8 -13.20 16.72 3.75
CA VAL A 8 -12.26 15.69 4.22
C VAL A 8 -12.13 14.65 3.13
N SER A 9 -10.91 14.41 2.65
CA SER A 9 -10.63 13.38 1.64
C SER A 9 -9.38 12.57 2.00
N SER A 10 -9.30 11.36 1.45
CA SER A 10 -8.14 10.50 1.64
C SER A 10 -6.95 11.02 0.85
N HIS A 11 -5.82 11.20 1.51
CA HIS A 11 -4.57 11.59 0.87
C HIS A 11 -3.82 10.34 0.37
N ASN A 12 -3.64 10.23 -0.94
CA ASN A 12 -3.22 8.99 -1.60
C ASN A 12 -1.79 9.06 -2.19
N ALA A 13 -0.93 9.92 -1.65
CA ALA A 13 0.44 10.10 -2.10
C ALA A 13 1.41 10.27 -0.91
N ILE A 14 2.70 10.00 -1.12
CA ILE A 14 3.75 10.34 -0.15
C ILE A 14 3.76 11.85 0.03
N ILE A 15 3.61 12.29 1.28
CA ILE A 15 3.78 13.69 1.64
C ILE A 15 5.27 14.04 1.57
N GLY A 16 5.61 15.00 0.71
CA GLY A 16 6.97 15.48 0.50
C GLY A 16 7.76 14.67 -0.52
N ASN A 17 9.01 15.09 -0.75
CA ASN A 17 9.85 14.56 -1.82
C ASN A 17 10.68 13.33 -1.37
N LYS A 18 10.05 12.39 -0.66
CA LYS A 18 10.71 11.15 -0.17
C LYS A 18 10.48 9.99 -1.15
N PRO A 19 11.50 9.17 -1.44
CA PRO A 19 11.31 7.96 -2.23
C PRO A 19 10.52 6.90 -1.44
N SER A 20 9.74 6.10 -2.14
CA SER A 20 9.09 4.90 -1.61
C SER A 20 10.12 3.77 -1.41
N ILE A 21 9.68 2.64 -0.87
CA ILE A 21 10.48 1.42 -0.76
C ILE A 21 10.95 0.87 -2.12
N SER A 22 10.23 1.18 -3.20
CA SER A 22 10.66 0.82 -4.56
C SER A 22 11.73 1.76 -5.11
N GLY A 23 12.12 2.79 -4.35
CA GLY A 23 13.06 3.85 -4.77
C GLY A 23 12.41 4.93 -5.65
N LEU A 24 11.14 4.76 -6.03
CA LEU A 24 10.42 5.70 -6.87
C LEU A 24 9.85 6.86 -6.04
N ARG A 25 9.78 8.03 -6.66
CA ARG A 25 9.07 9.22 -6.16
C ARG A 25 7.73 9.33 -6.89
N ASN A 26 6.77 10.08 -6.32
CA ASN A 26 5.42 10.21 -6.89
C ASN A 26 5.42 10.81 -8.30
N ASP A 27 6.23 11.84 -8.55
CA ASP A 27 6.39 12.46 -9.87
C ASP A 27 6.90 11.44 -10.90
N ARG A 28 7.98 10.72 -10.58
CA ARG A 28 8.56 9.70 -11.45
C ARG A 28 7.59 8.56 -11.70
N PHE A 29 6.88 8.11 -10.66
CA PHE A 29 5.86 7.07 -10.78
C PHE A 29 4.76 7.48 -11.75
N ILE A 30 4.14 8.65 -11.57
CA ILE A 30 3.07 9.13 -12.45
C ILE A 30 3.54 9.29 -13.89
N THR A 31 4.74 9.86 -14.12
CA THR A 31 5.29 10.02 -15.48
C THR A 31 5.60 8.70 -16.18
N SER A 32 5.77 7.60 -15.41
CA SER A 32 6.02 6.27 -15.97
C SER A 32 4.77 5.51 -16.37
N LEU A 33 3.58 5.99 -15.97
CA LEU A 33 2.32 5.32 -16.24
C LEU A 33 1.74 5.77 -17.59
N PRO A 34 1.15 4.84 -18.36
CA PRO A 34 0.36 5.21 -19.53
C PRO A 34 -0.89 6.01 -19.12
N THR A 35 -1.29 6.94 -19.98
CA THR A 35 -2.51 7.73 -19.80
C THR A 35 -3.66 7.16 -20.64
N PRO A 36 -4.90 7.10 -20.11
CA PRO A 36 -5.32 7.52 -18.77
C PRO A 36 -5.01 6.46 -17.69
N HIS A 37 -4.84 6.90 -16.45
CA HIS A 37 -4.68 6.02 -15.28
C HIS A 37 -5.77 6.30 -14.23
N SER A 38 -6.05 5.28 -13.42
CA SER A 38 -7.04 5.36 -12.34
C SER A 38 -6.53 6.18 -11.16
N SER A 39 -7.46 6.79 -10.41
CA SER A 39 -7.16 7.44 -9.12
C SER A 39 -6.62 6.48 -8.05
N PHE A 40 -6.82 5.16 -8.23
CA PHE A 40 -6.38 4.12 -7.30
C PHE A 40 -5.01 3.51 -7.62
N VAL A 41 -4.31 4.01 -8.64
CA VAL A 41 -3.08 3.38 -9.15
C VAL A 41 -1.96 3.29 -8.11
N HIS A 42 -1.87 4.27 -7.21
CA HIS A 42 -0.87 4.30 -6.14
C HIS A 42 -1.12 3.17 -5.13
N GLN A 43 -2.37 2.95 -4.74
CA GLN A 43 -2.76 1.90 -3.80
C GLN A 43 -2.62 0.52 -4.42
N THR A 44 -2.97 0.36 -5.71
CA THR A 44 -2.78 -0.91 -6.42
C THR A 44 -1.31 -1.29 -6.51
N TYR A 45 -0.44 -0.32 -6.82
CA TYR A 45 1.01 -0.53 -6.85
C TYR A 45 1.54 -0.96 -5.46
N ASP A 46 1.12 -0.27 -4.40
CA ASP A 46 1.54 -0.59 -3.04
C ASP A 46 0.97 -1.91 -2.53
N ALA A 47 -0.21 -2.33 -2.98
CA ALA A 47 -0.79 -3.63 -2.63
C ALA A 47 0.09 -4.79 -3.14
N VAL A 48 0.61 -4.68 -4.37
CA VAL A 48 1.55 -5.67 -4.91
C VAL A 48 2.85 -5.69 -4.10
N TRP A 49 3.36 -4.52 -3.72
CA TRP A 49 4.52 -4.43 -2.82
C TRP A 49 4.25 -5.05 -1.45
N ALA A 50 3.08 -4.82 -0.86
CA ALA A 50 2.70 -5.41 0.42
C ALA A 50 2.69 -6.95 0.33
N ILE A 51 2.13 -7.52 -0.74
CA ILE A 51 2.15 -8.97 -0.99
C ILE A 51 3.59 -9.46 -1.11
N ALA A 52 4.42 -8.81 -1.93
CA ALA A 52 5.81 -9.21 -2.14
C ALA A 52 6.64 -9.17 -0.84
N LEU A 53 6.50 -8.11 -0.05
CA LEU A 53 7.19 -7.95 1.23
C LEU A 53 6.72 -8.98 2.26
N ALA A 54 5.41 -9.25 2.33
CA ALA A 54 4.88 -10.26 3.23
C ALA A 54 5.37 -11.67 2.85
N LEU A 55 5.36 -12.02 1.57
CA LEU A 55 5.93 -13.29 1.10
C LEU A 55 7.41 -13.41 1.48
N ARG A 56 8.21 -12.37 1.19
CA ARG A 56 9.63 -12.32 1.57
C ARG A 56 9.85 -12.52 3.07
N ASN A 57 9.10 -11.82 3.91
CA ASN A 57 9.29 -11.83 5.36
C ASN A 57 8.68 -13.05 6.05
N SER A 58 7.73 -13.72 5.40
CA SER A 58 7.07 -14.91 5.95
C SER A 58 7.94 -16.16 5.91
N HIS A 59 8.97 -16.18 5.04
CA HIS A 59 9.84 -17.32 4.77
C HIS A 59 9.07 -18.60 4.39
N LEU A 60 7.92 -18.44 3.72
CA LEU A 60 7.09 -19.56 3.29
C LEU A 60 7.76 -20.35 2.16
N ASN A 61 7.69 -21.68 2.25
CA ASN A 61 8.02 -22.53 1.13
C ASN A 61 6.81 -22.68 0.21
N LEU A 62 6.76 -21.86 -0.83
CA LEU A 62 5.66 -21.84 -1.80
C LEU A 62 5.61 -23.08 -2.70
N SER A 63 6.67 -23.90 -2.75
CA SER A 63 6.69 -25.12 -3.58
C SER A 63 5.76 -26.22 -3.05
N ARG A 64 5.27 -26.10 -1.82
CA ARG A 64 4.37 -27.06 -1.16
C ARG A 64 3.00 -26.45 -0.86
N TYR A 65 2.67 -25.32 -1.49
CA TYR A 65 1.41 -24.65 -1.26
C TYR A 65 0.25 -25.48 -1.82
N ASP A 66 -0.76 -25.70 -0.98
CA ASP A 66 -2.08 -26.18 -1.36
C ASP A 66 -3.13 -25.48 -0.48
N TYR A 67 -4.40 -25.59 -0.85
CA TYR A 67 -5.50 -24.92 -0.15
C TYR A 67 -5.79 -25.47 1.26
N SER A 68 -5.21 -26.61 1.65
CA SER A 68 -5.33 -27.18 3.00
C SER A 68 -4.29 -26.64 3.99
N GLN A 69 -3.26 -25.93 3.51
CA GLN A 69 -2.14 -25.41 4.31
C GLN A 69 -2.53 -24.19 5.15
N ARG A 70 -3.43 -24.37 6.12
CA ARG A 70 -3.88 -23.31 7.05
C ARG A 70 -2.73 -22.58 7.73
N LEU A 71 -1.66 -23.29 8.08
CA LEU A 71 -0.49 -22.69 8.73
C LEU A 71 0.22 -21.67 7.82
N MET A 72 0.30 -21.91 6.51
CA MET A 72 0.87 -20.95 5.56
C MET A 72 0.01 -19.69 5.50
N ALA A 73 -1.31 -19.85 5.42
CA ALA A 73 -2.25 -18.72 5.41
C ALA A 73 -2.15 -17.88 6.70
N LEU A 74 -2.10 -18.53 7.87
CA LEU A 74 -1.93 -17.85 9.15
C LEU A 74 -0.59 -17.11 9.25
N ARG A 75 0.50 -17.73 8.78
CA ARG A 75 1.82 -17.09 8.77
C ARG A 75 1.87 -15.88 7.85
N LEU A 76 1.27 -15.98 6.66
CA LEU A 76 1.20 -14.87 5.72
C LEU A 76 0.34 -13.73 6.28
N SER A 77 -0.84 -14.05 6.82
CA SER A 77 -1.75 -13.07 7.43
C SER A 77 -1.10 -12.35 8.61
N HIS A 78 -0.42 -13.08 9.50
CA HIS A 78 0.35 -12.48 10.60
C HIS A 78 1.48 -11.58 10.09
N THR A 79 2.18 -12.00 9.02
CA THR A 79 3.26 -11.20 8.44
C THR A 79 2.73 -9.91 7.80
N LEU A 80 1.59 -9.99 7.09
CA LEU A 80 0.90 -8.83 6.53
C LEU A 80 0.45 -7.86 7.64
N GLY A 81 -0.16 -8.37 8.71
CA GLY A 81 -0.63 -7.54 9.83
C GLY A 81 0.48 -6.76 10.54
N ASN A 82 1.71 -7.27 10.53
CA ASN A 82 2.88 -6.62 11.12
C ASN A 82 3.69 -5.79 10.11
N LEU A 83 3.24 -5.68 8.86
CA LEU A 83 3.96 -4.98 7.83
C LEU A 83 3.78 -3.45 7.98
N SER A 84 4.90 -2.73 7.95
CA SER A 84 4.92 -1.26 7.87
C SER A 84 6.01 -0.81 6.91
N PHE A 85 5.65 0.00 5.92
CA PHE A 85 6.61 0.55 4.95
C PHE A 85 6.11 1.85 4.32
N PHE A 86 7.01 2.57 3.66
CA PHE A 86 6.67 3.73 2.84
C PHE A 86 6.42 3.30 1.40
N GLY A 87 5.15 3.23 1.00
CA GLY A 87 4.71 3.01 -0.37
C GLY A 87 4.57 4.32 -1.14
N ILE A 88 4.26 4.23 -2.42
CA ILE A 88 4.02 5.38 -3.31
C ILE A 88 2.79 6.20 -2.90
N SER A 89 1.79 5.53 -2.32
CA SER A 89 0.61 6.17 -1.73
C SER A 89 0.83 6.68 -0.30
N GLY A 90 2.07 6.72 0.19
CA GLY A 90 2.43 7.14 1.55
C GLY A 90 2.75 5.97 2.48
N PRO A 91 2.75 6.18 3.81
CA PRO A 91 2.87 5.09 4.77
C PRO A 91 1.79 4.03 4.55
N VAL A 92 2.20 2.77 4.60
CA VAL A 92 1.33 1.59 4.47
C VAL A 92 1.51 0.75 5.72
N SER A 93 0.41 0.53 6.41
CA SER A 93 0.29 -0.39 7.55
C SER A 93 -1.17 -0.83 7.69
N PHE A 94 -1.43 -1.84 8.50
CA PHE A 94 -2.75 -2.46 8.61
C PHE A 94 -3.22 -2.52 10.06
N SER A 95 -4.53 -2.34 10.24
CA SER A 95 -5.25 -2.58 11.48
C SER A 95 -6.36 -3.58 11.18
N GLY A 96 -6.13 -4.85 11.49
CA GLY A 96 -6.97 -5.93 10.99
C GLY A 96 -6.87 -6.04 9.46
N ALA A 97 -8.02 -6.02 8.77
CA ALA A 97 -8.07 -6.05 7.31
C ALA A 97 -7.90 -4.65 6.67
N ASP A 98 -8.02 -3.59 7.47
CA ASP A 98 -8.07 -2.23 6.96
C ASP A 98 -6.67 -1.64 6.88
N ARG A 99 -6.40 -0.93 5.77
CA ARG A 99 -5.20 -0.10 5.66
C ARG A 99 -5.37 1.14 6.54
N VAL A 100 -4.34 1.46 7.32
CA VAL A 100 -4.24 2.76 8.01
C VAL A 100 -3.77 3.81 7.01
N GLY A 101 -4.67 4.75 6.68
CA GLY A 101 -4.43 5.83 5.72
C GLY A 101 -4.21 7.19 6.38
N VAL A 102 -3.96 8.21 5.56
CA VAL A 102 -3.87 9.62 5.97
C VAL A 102 -5.07 10.37 5.40
N SER A 103 -5.79 11.08 6.26
CA SER A 103 -6.85 12.02 5.85
C SER A 103 -6.29 13.43 5.77
N ALA A 104 -6.69 14.19 4.74
CA ALA A 104 -6.35 15.59 4.58
C ALA A 104 -7.61 16.45 4.59
N PHE A 105 -7.49 17.66 5.14
CA PHE A 105 -8.52 18.70 5.13
C PHE A 105 -8.25 19.66 3.98
N HIS A 106 -9.29 20.00 3.25
CA HIS A 106 -9.27 20.92 2.10
C HIS A 106 -10.34 22.00 2.23
#